data_AF-A0A1B8QGI5-F1
#
_entry.id   AF-A0A1B8QGI5-F1
#
_cell.length_a   1.000
_cell.length_b   1.000
_cell.length_c   1.000
_cell.angle_alpha   90.00
_cell.angle_beta   90.00
_cell.angle_gamma   90.00
#
_symmetry.space_group_name_H-M   'P 1'
#
loop_
_entity.id
_entity.type
_entity.pdbx_description
1 polymer ?
#
loop_
_entity_poly.entity_id
_entity_poly.type
_entity_poly.pdbx_seq_one_letter_code
_entity_poly.pdbx_strand_id
1 'polypeptide(L)'
;MVDLGRFFGTVYFIAVAIFFFSFTSIIANYSYGESNIEFIAGPRVAKVAVTLLRVAVLVMIFIGSVANLKAVWDFADLSMGLMALINLVAIVWLSPVAFRILKDYERQLKVGKHPTFDPDDFKKLRYEANRDAWDQ
;
A
#
# COMPACT_ATOMS: atom_id res chain seq x y z
N MET A 1 -15.31 27.49 34.59
CA MET A 1 -13.84 27.27 34.62
C MET A 1 -13.43 25.88 34.14
N VAL A 2 -14.19 24.81 34.45
CA VAL A 2 -13.87 23.44 34.00
C VAL A 2 -13.96 23.27 32.47
N ASP A 3 -14.90 23.94 31.80
CA ASP A 3 -15.05 23.86 30.34
C ASP A 3 -13.90 24.51 29.56
N LEU A 4 -13.27 25.55 30.12
CA LEU A 4 -12.17 26.25 29.46
C LEU A 4 -10.91 25.39 29.46
N GLY A 5 -10.58 24.76 30.59
CA GLY A 5 -9.46 23.81 30.69
C GLY A 5 -9.65 22.57 29.81
N ARG A 6 -10.88 22.06 29.68
CA ARG A 6 -11.22 20.98 28.76
C ARG A 6 -11.13 21.40 27.29
N PHE A 7 -11.57 22.61 26.96
CA PHE A 7 -11.50 23.15 25.60
C PHE A 7 -10.04 23.36 25.16
N PHE A 8 -9.22 24.00 25.99
CA PHE A 8 -7.79 24.22 25.68
C PHE A 8 -6.97 22.91 25.72
N GLY A 9 -7.24 22.01 26.67
CA GLY A 9 -6.51 20.75 26.79
C GLY A 9 -6.88 19.72 25.71
N THR A 10 -8.17 19.58 25.36
CA THR A 10 -8.64 18.51 24.48
C THR A 10 -8.67 18.94 23.01
N VAL A 11 -9.13 20.15 22.67
CA VAL A 11 -9.28 20.56 21.27
C VAL A 11 -7.93 20.78 20.60
N TYR A 12 -7.00 21.49 21.25
CA TYR A 12 -5.67 21.74 20.69
C TYR A 12 -4.82 20.46 20.64
N PHE A 13 -4.93 19.60 21.65
CA PHE A 13 -4.27 18.30 21.63
C PHE A 13 -4.76 17.44 20.47
N ILE A 14 -6.08 17.31 20.29
CA ILE A 14 -6.66 16.55 19.17
C ILE A 14 -6.25 17.15 17.83
N ALA A 15 -6.26 18.49 17.69
CA ALA A 15 -5.84 19.14 16.46
C ALA A 15 -4.37 18.84 16.10
N VAL A 16 -3.45 18.93 17.08
CA VAL A 16 -2.03 18.58 16.89
C VAL A 16 -1.86 17.10 16.57
N ALA A 17 -2.57 16.22 17.27
CA ALA A 17 -2.54 14.78 17.02
C ALA A 17 -3.02 14.43 15.60
N ILE A 18 -4.16 14.99 15.17
CA ILE A 18 -4.70 14.80 13.82
C ILE A 18 -3.75 15.38 12.76
N PHE A 19 -3.12 16.51 13.03
CA PHE A 19 -2.13 17.09 12.12
C PHE A 19 -0.97 16.12 11.87
N PHE A 20 -0.32 15.60 12.91
CA PHE A 20 0.77 14.64 12.74
C PHE A 20 0.30 13.30 12.15
N PHE A 21 -0.87 12.82 12.57
CA PHE A 21 -1.44 11.57 12.04
C PHE A 21 -1.77 11.67 10.55
N SER A 22 -2.43 12.74 10.13
CA SER A 22 -2.75 12.97 8.71
C SER A 22 -1.49 13.22 7.88
N PHE A 23 -0.53 14.00 8.39
CA PHE A 23 0.74 14.26 7.72
C PHE A 23 1.53 12.97 7.43
N THR A 24 1.74 12.15 8.47
CA THR A 24 2.44 10.87 8.31
C THR A 24 1.67 9.91 7.40
N SER A 25 0.33 9.88 7.50
CA SER A 25 -0.51 9.08 6.62
C SER A 25 -0.40 9.47 5.15
N ILE A 26 -0.36 10.77 4.84
CA ILE A 26 -0.16 11.27 3.47
C ILE A 26 1.20 10.83 2.93
N ILE A 27 2.28 10.97 3.73
CA ILE A 27 3.63 10.56 3.32
C ILE A 27 3.70 9.05 3.06
N ALA A 28 3.09 8.24 3.93
CA ALA A 28 3.04 6.79 3.74
C ALA A 28 2.33 6.42 2.43
N ASN A 29 1.14 6.99 2.19
CA ASN A 29 0.38 6.76 0.95
C ASN A 29 1.12 7.25 -0.30
N TYR A 30 1.79 8.40 -0.22
CA TYR A 30 2.63 8.90 -1.31
C TYR A 30 3.78 7.92 -1.61
N SER A 31 4.46 7.41 -0.57
CA SER A 31 5.59 6.48 -0.74
C SER A 31 5.14 5.17 -1.39
N TYR A 32 3.99 4.63 -0.98
CA TYR A 32 3.39 3.47 -1.65
C TYR A 32 3.04 3.78 -3.11
N GLY A 33 2.49 4.96 -3.38
CA GLY A 33 2.19 5.41 -4.74
C GLY A 33 3.43 5.55 -5.62
N GLU A 34 4.52 6.08 -5.07
CA GLU A 34 5.80 6.26 -5.77
C GLU A 34 6.39 4.90 -6.17
N SER A 35 6.48 3.94 -5.24
CA SER A 35 6.95 2.60 -5.57
C SER A 35 6.05 1.89 -6.59
N ASN A 36 4.72 2.02 -6.46
CA ASN A 36 3.77 1.42 -7.40
C ASN A 36 3.89 2.02 -8.80
N ILE A 37 3.99 3.35 -8.91
CA ILE A 37 4.06 4.01 -10.22
C ILE A 37 5.43 3.78 -10.88
N GLU A 38 6.52 3.72 -10.11
CA GLU A 38 7.83 3.36 -10.63
C GLU A 38 7.85 1.93 -11.20
N PHE A 39 7.23 0.99 -10.50
CA PHE A 39 7.09 -0.39 -10.97
C PHE A 39 6.28 -0.49 -12.27
N ILE A 40 5.15 0.21 -12.36
CA ILE A 40 4.25 0.16 -13.53
C ILE A 40 4.83 0.94 -14.73
N ALA A 41 5.39 2.12 -14.49
CA ALA A 41 5.86 3.01 -15.56
C ALA A 41 7.21 2.53 -16.15
N GLY A 42 8.01 1.80 -15.36
CA GLY A 42 9.30 1.28 -15.78
C GLY A 42 10.39 2.35 -15.92
N PRO A 43 11.65 1.94 -16.17
CA PRO A 43 12.84 2.78 -15.94
C PRO A 43 12.91 4.06 -16.79
N ARG A 44 12.27 4.05 -17.97
CA ARG A 44 12.37 5.14 -18.95
C ARG A 44 11.48 6.34 -18.62
N VAL A 45 10.30 6.11 -18.04
CA VAL A 45 9.31 7.15 -17.76
C VAL A 45 9.02 7.33 -16.26
N ALA A 46 9.62 6.51 -15.39
CA ALA A 46 9.49 6.58 -13.94
C ALA A 46 9.65 8.01 -13.39
N LYS A 47 10.70 8.74 -13.78
CA LYS A 47 10.94 10.12 -13.29
C LYS A 47 9.79 11.08 -13.61
N VAL A 48 9.20 10.98 -14.79
CA VAL A 48 8.07 11.83 -15.21
C VAL A 48 6.81 11.41 -14.45
N ALA A 49 6.55 10.10 -14.36
CA ALA A 49 5.39 9.56 -13.66
C ALA A 49 5.39 9.92 -12.16
N VAL A 50 6.53 9.80 -11.49
CA VAL A 50 6.71 10.22 -10.09
C VAL A 50 6.49 11.72 -9.92
N THR A 51 6.99 12.54 -10.86
CA THR A 51 6.77 14.00 -10.80
C THR A 51 5.29 14.33 -10.95
N LEU A 52 4.58 13.67 -11.87
CA LEU A 52 3.14 13.82 -12.02
C LEU A 52 2.38 13.38 -10.76
N LEU A 53 2.79 12.28 -10.12
CA LEU A 53 2.23 11.82 -8.85
C LEU A 53 2.41 12.88 -7.76
N ARG A 54 3.60 13.49 -7.62
CA ARG A 54 3.85 14.57 -6.64
C ARG A 54 2.90 15.74 -6.86
N VAL A 55 2.75 16.19 -8.10
CA VAL A 55 1.83 17.29 -8.44
C VAL A 55 0.38 16.89 -8.12
N ALA A 56 -0.04 15.68 -8.49
CA ALA A 56 -1.39 15.18 -8.23
C ALA A 56 -1.69 15.10 -6.72
N VAL A 57 -0.74 14.62 -5.89
CA VAL A 57 -0.90 14.56 -4.43
C VAL A 57 -1.02 15.96 -3.84
N LEU A 58 -0.20 16.92 -4.26
CA LEU A 58 -0.31 18.31 -3.77
C LEU A 58 -1.67 18.94 -4.13
N VAL A 59 -2.16 18.72 -5.35
CA VAL A 59 -3.49 19.16 -5.77
C VAL A 59 -4.57 18.50 -4.93
N MET A 60 -4.46 17.20 -4.66
CA MET A 60 -5.44 16.45 -3.87
C MET A 60 -5.47 16.90 -2.39
N ILE A 61 -4.33 17.24 -1.81
CA ILE A 61 -4.24 17.84 -0.46
C ILE A 61 -4.99 19.17 -0.43
N PHE A 62 -4.77 20.03 -1.43
CA PHE A 62 -5.47 21.31 -1.53
C PHE A 62 -6.99 21.10 -1.66
N ILE A 63 -7.43 20.24 -2.58
CA ILE A 63 -8.85 19.90 -2.77
C ILE A 63 -9.44 19.36 -1.46
N GLY A 64 -8.76 18.42 -0.79
CA GLY A 64 -9.21 17.84 0.48
C GLY A 64 -9.33 18.85 1.61
N SER A 65 -8.55 19.94 1.58
CA SER A 65 -8.62 21.01 2.59
C SER A 65 -9.84 21.93 2.44
N VAL A 66 -10.42 22.02 1.24
CA VAL A 66 -11.56 22.91 0.93
C VAL A 66 -12.85 22.16 0.59
N ALA A 67 -12.77 20.87 0.26
CA ALA A 67 -13.92 20.03 -0.03
C ALA A 67 -14.75 19.76 1.22
N ASN A 68 -16.05 19.52 1.04
CA ASN A 68 -16.90 19.11 2.16
C ASN A 68 -16.56 17.67 2.59
N LEU A 69 -16.71 17.41 3.89
CA LEU A 69 -16.30 16.13 4.49
C LEU A 69 -17.02 14.94 3.84
N LYS A 70 -18.31 15.08 3.49
CA LYS A 70 -19.09 14.01 2.87
C LYS A 70 -18.53 13.59 1.51
N ALA A 71 -18.20 14.55 0.65
CA ALA A 71 -17.65 14.27 -0.67
C ALA A 71 -16.28 13.59 -0.57
N VAL A 72 -15.45 13.98 0.41
CA VAL A 72 -14.17 13.32 0.67
C VAL A 72 -14.36 11.86 1.08
N TRP A 73 -15.31 11.58 1.98
CA TRP A 73 -15.64 10.20 2.37
C TRP A 73 -16.23 9.40 1.21
N ASP A 74 -17.20 9.95 0.47
CA ASP A 74 -17.80 9.28 -0.69
C ASP A 74 -16.72 8.90 -1.73
N PHE A 75 -15.76 9.79 -1.98
CA PHE A 75 -14.64 9.53 -2.89
C PHE A 75 -13.65 8.50 -2.34
N ALA A 76 -13.36 8.56 -1.03
CA ALA A 76 -12.49 7.59 -0.36
C ALA A 76 -13.09 6.18 -0.40
N ASP A 77 -14.38 6.04 -0.12
CA ASP A 77 -15.11 4.76 -0.14
C ASP A 77 -15.12 4.17 -1.56
N LEU A 78 -15.37 5.00 -2.58
CA LEU A 78 -15.30 4.56 -3.98
C LEU A 78 -13.89 4.07 -4.35
N SER A 79 -12.86 4.84 -3.98
CA SER A 79 -11.46 4.50 -4.27
C SER A 79 -11.02 3.22 -3.56
N MET A 80 -11.41 3.06 -2.28
CA MET A 80 -11.12 1.87 -1.49
C MET A 80 -11.85 0.65 -2.05
N GLY A 81 -13.11 0.79 -2.47
CA GLY A 81 -13.87 -0.27 -3.13
C GLY A 81 -13.22 -0.73 -4.44
N LEU A 82 -12.75 0.20 -5.26
CA LEU A 82 -12.05 -0.12 -6.50
C LEU A 82 -10.71 -0.84 -6.23
N MET A 83 -9.93 -0.36 -5.27
CA MET A 83 -8.67 -0.99 -4.88
C MET A 83 -8.89 -2.41 -4.35
N ALA A 84 -9.89 -2.59 -3.49
CA ALA A 84 -10.24 -3.90 -2.95
C ALA A 84 -10.67 -4.86 -4.06
N LEU A 85 -11.47 -4.40 -5.03
CA LEU A 85 -11.90 -5.21 -6.16
C LEU A 85 -10.72 -5.67 -7.02
N ILE A 86 -9.82 -4.76 -7.39
CA ILE A 86 -8.63 -5.08 -8.20
C ILE A 86 -7.74 -6.10 -7.46
N ASN A 87 -7.47 -5.86 -6.18
CA ASN A 87 -6.64 -6.76 -5.37
C ASN A 87 -7.29 -8.13 -5.19
N LEU A 88 -8.60 -8.19 -5.00
CA LEU A 88 -9.33 -9.47 -4.88
C LEU A 88 -9.23 -10.28 -6.17
N VAL A 89 -9.43 -9.65 -7.33
CA VAL A 89 -9.27 -10.31 -8.64
C VAL A 89 -7.83 -10.82 -8.83
N ALA A 90 -6.83 -10.01 -8.47
CA ALA A 90 -5.43 -10.42 -8.54
C ALA A 90 -5.12 -11.62 -7.63
N ILE A 91 -5.61 -11.61 -6.38
CA ILE A 91 -5.44 -12.73 -5.43
C ILE A 91 -6.10 -14.00 -5.97
N VAL A 92 -7.32 -13.92 -6.49
CA VAL A 92 -8.01 -15.08 -7.06
C VAL A 92 -7.21 -15.66 -8.23
N TRP A 93 -6.66 -14.82 -9.10
CA TRP A 93 -5.85 -15.26 -10.24
C TRP A 93 -4.50 -15.86 -9.81
N LEU A 94 -3.87 -15.30 -8.78
CA LEU A 94 -2.60 -15.79 -8.22
C LEU A 94 -2.78 -17.01 -7.30
N SER A 95 -3.99 -17.27 -6.81
CA SER A 95 -4.28 -18.33 -5.84
C SER A 95 -3.73 -19.71 -6.21
N PRO A 96 -3.78 -20.20 -7.48
CA PRO A 96 -3.25 -21.51 -7.80
C PRO A 96 -1.72 -21.58 -7.67
N VAL A 97 -1.02 -20.46 -7.88
CA VAL A 97 0.43 -20.36 -7.71
C VAL A 97 0.76 -20.29 -6.22
N ALA A 98 0.08 -19.42 -5.46
CA ALA A 98 0.27 -19.27 -4.03
C ALA A 98 0.08 -20.59 -3.26
N PHE A 99 -0.99 -21.34 -3.56
CA PHE A 99 -1.22 -22.65 -2.93
C PHE A 99 -0.18 -23.71 -3.30
N ARG A 100 0.42 -23.63 -4.50
CA ARG A 100 1.50 -24.57 -4.89
C ARG A 100 2.79 -24.29 -4.11
N ILE A 101 3.16 -23.01 -3.97
CA ILE A 101 4.32 -22.60 -3.16
C ILE A 101 4.10 -22.97 -1.69
N LEU A 102 2.90 -22.72 -1.16
CA LEU A 102 2.57 -23.06 0.23
C LEU A 102 2.68 -24.57 0.50
N LYS A 103 2.17 -25.41 -0.42
CA LYS A 103 2.30 -26.86 -0.30
C LYS A 103 3.76 -27.32 -0.32
N ASP A 104 4.59 -26.68 -1.13
CA ASP A 104 6.01 -26.99 -1.17
C ASP A 104 6.72 -26.59 0.14
N TYR A 105 6.44 -25.38 0.64
CA TYR A 105 6.92 -24.91 1.94
C TYR A 105 6.54 -25.88 3.07
N GLU A 106 5.28 -26.30 3.15
CA GLU A 106 4.81 -27.27 4.14
C GLU A 106 5.48 -28.65 3.98
N ARG A 107 5.76 -29.08 2.74
CA ARG A 107 6.49 -30.32 2.46
C ARG A 107 7.90 -30.26 3.04
N GLN A 108 8.62 -29.16 2.80
CA GLN A 108 9.99 -28.97 3.29
C GLN A 108 10.05 -28.95 4.82
N LEU A 109 9.12 -28.25 5.46
CA LEU A 109 8.93 -28.24 6.92
C LEU A 109 8.72 -29.64 7.49
N LYS A 110 7.83 -30.44 6.88
CA LYS A 110 7.52 -31.81 7.35
C LYS A 110 8.69 -32.77 7.24
N VAL A 111 9.60 -32.54 6.30
CA VAL A 111 10.82 -33.34 6.11
C VAL A 111 11.97 -32.85 7.01
N GLY A 112 11.72 -31.85 7.88
CA GLY A 112 12.71 -31.31 8.81
C GLY A 112 13.81 -30.50 8.12
N LYS A 113 13.59 -30.05 6.89
CA LYS A 113 14.52 -29.16 6.18
C LYS A 113 14.24 -27.70 6.54
N HIS A 114 15.28 -26.87 6.46
CA HIS A 114 15.10 -25.42 6.39
C HIS A 114 14.39 -25.09 5.06
N PRO A 115 13.20 -24.46 5.09
CA PRO A 115 12.45 -24.18 3.87
C PRO A 115 13.19 -23.17 2.99
N THR A 116 13.48 -23.56 1.75
CA THR A 116 14.11 -22.71 0.74
C THR A 116 13.17 -22.60 -0.46
N PHE A 117 13.09 -21.43 -1.07
CA PHE A 117 12.31 -21.24 -2.29
C PHE A 117 13.19 -21.41 -3.52
N ASP A 118 12.90 -22.41 -4.36
CA ASP A 118 13.52 -22.57 -5.66
C ASP A 118 12.53 -22.16 -6.78
N PRO A 119 12.78 -21.03 -7.48
CA PRO A 119 11.93 -20.61 -8.60
C PRO A 119 11.90 -21.58 -9.78
N ASP A 120 12.94 -22.41 -9.95
CA ASP A 120 13.05 -23.36 -11.06
C ASP A 120 12.01 -24.51 -10.94
N ASP A 121 11.51 -24.78 -9.73
CA ASP A 121 10.41 -25.72 -9.48
C ASP A 121 9.04 -25.20 -10.00
N PHE A 122 8.96 -23.92 -10.34
CA PHE A 122 7.74 -23.26 -10.78
C PHE A 122 7.92 -22.60 -12.16
N LYS A 123 7.45 -23.26 -13.22
CA LYS A 123 7.57 -22.80 -14.63
C LYS A 123 7.16 -21.34 -14.87
N LYS A 124 6.18 -20.81 -14.13
CA LYS A 124 5.73 -19.40 -14.24
C LYS A 124 6.63 -18.42 -13.48
N LEU A 125 7.31 -18.86 -12.42
CA LEU A 125 8.11 -18.00 -11.54
C LEU A 125 9.60 -18.01 -11.91
N ARG A 126 10.04 -18.99 -12.71
CA ARG A 126 11.43 -19.17 -13.14
C ARG A 126 12.14 -17.90 -13.61
N TYR A 127 11.43 -17.00 -14.29
CA TYR A 127 12.00 -15.77 -14.86
C TYR A 127 11.51 -14.49 -14.17
N GLU A 128 10.49 -14.58 -13.32
CA GLU A 128 9.82 -13.43 -12.71
C GLU A 128 10.11 -13.32 -11.21
N ALA A 129 10.39 -14.44 -10.53
CA ALA A 129 10.64 -14.44 -9.11
C ALA A 129 12.10 -14.14 -8.79
N ASN A 130 12.29 -13.27 -7.79
CA ASN A 130 13.60 -13.01 -7.21
C ASN A 130 14.11 -14.31 -6.54
N ARG A 131 15.32 -14.75 -6.91
CA ARG A 131 15.94 -15.96 -6.38
C ARG A 131 16.29 -15.84 -4.90
N ASP A 132 16.52 -14.62 -4.44
CA ASP A 132 16.89 -14.31 -3.05
C ASP A 132 15.67 -13.97 -2.18
N ALA A 133 14.44 -14.27 -2.65
CA ALA A 133 13.22 -13.83 -1.98
C ALA A 133 13.09 -14.36 -0.54
N TRP A 134 13.69 -15.51 -0.23
CA TRP A 134 13.58 -16.19 1.08
C TRP A 134 14.91 -16.30 1.84
N ASP A 135 16.01 -15.74 1.30
CA ASP A 135 17.34 -15.78 1.92
C ASP A 135 17.57 -14.59 2.90
N GLN A 136 16.51 -14.06 3.52
CA GLN A 136 16.56 -12.95 4.49
C GLN A 136 16.48 -13.41 5.94
#